data_AF-A0AAV6B139-F1
#
_entry.id   AF-A0AAV6B139-F1
#
_cell.length_a   1.000
_cell.length_b   1.000
_cell.length_c   1.000
_cell.angle_alpha   90.00
_cell.angle_beta   90.00
_cell.angle_gamma   90.00
#
_symmetry.space_group_name_H-M   'P 1'
#
loop_
_entity.id
_entity.type
_entity.pdbx_description
1 polymer ?
#
loop_
_entity_poly.entity_id
_entity_poly.type
_entity_poly.pdbx_seq_one_letter_code
_entity_poly.pdbx_strand_id
1 'polypeptide(L)'
;IGESINLASRMEGLNKYLGTNVLITGDTKKEIGDRFLTRYLGRFQLKGFERSVEVHELLGMRGEEVATARALEQFDDALRLFQQRDLGAAELAFERVLETQPDDTSTQFYLKHIADVRGVGLPENWKGEVELKEK
;
A
#
# COMPACT_ATOMS: atom_id res chain seq x y z
N ILE A 1 25.42 3.38 11.14
CA ILE A 1 25.04 2.91 9.78
C ILE A 1 24.35 1.56 9.98
N GLY A 2 23.03 1.50 10.01
CA GLY A 2 22.33 0.25 10.35
C GLY A 2 20.83 0.33 10.21
N GLU A 3 20.22 1.44 10.63
CA GLU A 3 18.76 1.63 10.54
C GLU A 3 18.29 1.78 9.09
N SER A 4 18.99 2.57 8.26
CA SER A 4 18.65 2.77 6.84
C SER A 4 18.88 1.52 5.97
N ILE A 5 19.98 0.79 6.20
CA ILE A 5 20.27 -0.47 5.49
C ILE A 5 19.19 -1.51 5.81
N ASN A 6 18.74 -1.56 7.06
CA ASN A 6 17.72 -2.48 7.51
C ASN A 6 16.30 -2.06 7.08
N LEU A 7 16.09 -0.79 6.69
CA LEU A 7 14.85 -0.35 6.06
C LEU A 7 14.81 -0.77 4.58
N ALA A 8 15.90 -0.57 3.84
CA ALA A 8 15.97 -0.93 2.42
C ALA A 8 15.70 -2.42 2.16
N SER A 9 16.32 -3.32 2.93
CA SER A 9 16.09 -4.78 2.80
C SER A 9 14.64 -5.18 3.12
N ARG A 10 14.01 -4.49 4.07
CA ARG A 10 12.59 -4.73 4.41
C ARG A 10 11.65 -4.19 3.35
N MET A 11 11.96 -3.04 2.77
CA MET A 11 11.21 -2.50 1.63
C MET A 11 11.32 -3.45 0.44
N GLU A 12 12.47 -4.06 0.19
CA GLU A 12 12.63 -5.11 -0.83
C GLU A 12 11.76 -6.34 -0.52
N GLY A 13 11.74 -6.79 0.73
CA GLY A 13 10.86 -7.87 1.18
C GLY A 13 9.37 -7.54 1.01
N LEU A 14 8.97 -6.30 1.33
CA LEU A 14 7.62 -5.80 1.12
C LEU A 14 7.27 -5.76 -0.37
N ASN A 15 8.19 -5.29 -1.21
CA ASN A 15 8.03 -5.26 -2.67
C ASN A 15 7.67 -6.66 -3.21
N LYS A 16 8.41 -7.68 -2.79
CA LYS A 16 8.15 -9.10 -3.15
C LYS A 16 6.82 -9.60 -2.61
N TYR A 17 6.44 -9.17 -1.41
CA TYR A 17 5.20 -9.58 -0.77
C TYR A 17 3.96 -8.95 -1.41
N LEU A 18 4.04 -7.67 -1.80
CA LEU A 18 2.97 -6.95 -2.51
C LEU A 18 2.95 -7.28 -4.01
N GLY A 19 4.02 -7.87 -4.56
CA GLY A 19 4.12 -8.13 -5.99
C GLY A 19 4.30 -6.85 -6.82
N THR A 20 4.90 -5.81 -6.24
CA THR A 20 5.17 -4.52 -6.89
C THR A 20 6.62 -4.48 -7.40
N ASN A 21 6.91 -3.55 -8.32
CA ASN A 21 8.25 -3.40 -8.87
C ASN A 21 9.15 -2.55 -7.99
N VAL A 22 8.71 -1.35 -7.65
CA VAL A 22 9.51 -0.36 -6.93
C VAL A 22 8.66 0.31 -5.85
N LEU A 23 9.04 0.10 -4.59
CA LEU A 23 8.50 0.86 -3.47
C LEU A 23 9.50 1.91 -3.01
N ILE A 24 8.96 3.05 -2.60
CA ILE A 24 9.68 4.14 -1.97
C ILE A 24 9.02 4.50 -0.65
N THR A 25 9.78 5.08 0.26
CA THR A 25 9.23 5.61 1.51
C THR A 25 8.60 6.98 1.27
N GLY A 26 7.76 7.44 2.20
CA GLY A 26 7.23 8.81 2.19
C GLY A 26 8.33 9.88 2.19
N ASP A 27 9.48 9.62 2.82
CA ASP A 27 10.62 10.55 2.80
C ASP A 27 11.23 10.65 1.40
N THR A 28 11.46 9.52 0.72
CA THR A 28 11.90 9.52 -0.68
C THR A 28 10.86 10.17 -1.59
N LYS A 29 9.55 9.94 -1.36
CA LYS A 29 8.49 10.59 -2.13
C LYS A 29 8.57 12.12 -2.03
N LYS A 30 8.82 12.67 -0.83
CA LYS A 30 8.98 14.12 -0.63
C LYS A 30 10.17 14.69 -1.41
N GLU A 31 11.29 13.96 -1.48
CA GLU A 31 12.49 14.41 -2.20
C GLU A 31 12.33 14.38 -3.73
N ILE A 32 11.67 13.35 -4.26
CA ILE A 32 11.47 13.24 -5.71
C ILE A 32 10.37 14.19 -6.22
N GLY A 33 9.44 14.62 -5.35
CA GLY A 33 8.36 15.54 -5.68
C GLY A 33 7.40 14.95 -6.73
N ASP A 34 6.95 15.79 -7.66
CA ASP A 34 5.98 15.41 -8.70
C ASP A 34 6.58 14.94 -10.01
N ARG A 35 7.90 14.72 -10.06
CA ARG A 35 8.60 14.22 -11.24
C ARG A 35 8.13 12.81 -11.65
N PHE A 36 7.66 12.04 -10.68
CA PHE A 36 7.19 10.67 -10.88
C PHE A 36 5.74 10.52 -10.45
N LEU A 37 5.03 9.65 -11.18
CA LEU A 37 3.74 9.15 -10.77
C LEU A 37 3.94 8.08 -9.70
N THR A 38 3.20 8.21 -8.61
CA THR A 38 3.27 7.30 -7.48
C THR A 38 1.89 6.98 -6.98
N ARG A 39 1.69 5.74 -6.52
CA ARG A 39 0.48 5.33 -5.80
C ARG A 39 0.76 5.24 -4.32
N TYR A 40 -0.04 5.90 -3.49
CA TYR A 40 0.09 5.75 -2.05
C TYR A 40 -0.46 4.39 -1.62
N LEU A 41 0.36 3.56 -0.97
CA LEU A 41 -0.05 2.22 -0.55
C LEU A 41 -0.44 2.13 0.92
N GLY A 42 -0.36 3.22 1.69
CA GLY A 42 -0.67 3.21 3.12
C GLY A 42 0.57 3.27 4.01
N ARG A 43 0.36 3.03 5.30
CA ARG A 43 1.43 2.91 6.30
C ARG A 43 1.64 1.43 6.63
N PHE A 44 2.89 0.99 6.65
CA PHE A 44 3.24 -0.40 6.97
C PHE A 44 4.10 -0.46 8.22
N GLN A 45 3.68 -1.27 9.18
CA GLN A 45 4.51 -1.65 10.31
C GLN A 45 5.39 -2.83 9.88
N LEU A 46 6.66 -2.54 9.57
CA LEU A 46 7.61 -3.54 9.09
C LEU A 46 8.18 -4.35 10.25
N LYS A 47 8.46 -5.64 10.01
CA LYS A 47 8.99 -6.56 11.03
C LYS A 47 10.25 -6.01 11.72
N GLY A 48 10.22 -5.89 13.04
CA GLY A 48 11.37 -5.41 13.82
C GLY A 48 11.72 -3.94 13.56
N PHE A 49 10.73 -3.17 13.10
CA PHE A 49 10.76 -1.71 13.05
C PHE A 49 9.61 -1.22 13.94
N GLU A 50 9.87 -0.31 14.87
CA GLU A 50 8.86 0.12 15.87
C GLU A 50 7.88 1.15 15.31
N ARG A 51 8.27 1.91 14.29
CA ARG A 51 7.42 2.90 13.64
C ARG A 51 6.82 2.36 12.35
N SER A 52 5.62 2.79 12.02
CA SER A 52 5.06 2.55 10.69
C SER A 52 5.74 3.45 9.67
N VAL A 53 5.93 2.92 8.46
CA VAL A 53 6.56 3.61 7.33
C VAL A 53 5.49 3.90 6.31
N GLU A 54 5.43 5.15 5.85
CA GLU A 54 4.62 5.53 4.71
C GLU A 54 5.23 4.93 3.44
N VAL A 55 4.43 4.19 2.66
CA VAL A 55 4.89 3.46 1.48
C VAL A 55 4.16 3.96 0.24
N HIS A 56 4.92 4.19 -0.82
CA HIS A 56 4.40 4.51 -2.15
C HIS A 56 4.98 3.53 -3.15
N GLU A 57 4.18 3.17 -4.15
CA GLU A 57 4.66 2.50 -5.35
C GLU A 57 5.03 3.54 -6.41
N LEU A 58 6.19 3.35 -7.05
CA LEU A 58 6.62 4.16 -8.18
C LEU A 58 6.10 3.56 -9.48
N LEU A 59 5.22 4.28 -10.17
CA LEU A 59 4.54 3.76 -11.37
C LEU A 59 5.22 4.20 -12.67
N GLY A 60 5.97 5.30 -12.65
CA GLY A 60 6.69 5.79 -13.82
C GLY A 60 6.92 7.30 -13.79
N MET A 61 7.33 7.86 -14.93
CA MET A 61 7.45 9.30 -15.09
C MET A 61 6.08 9.93 -15.30
N ARG A 62 5.86 11.11 -14.72
CA ARG A 62 4.60 11.84 -14.91
C ARG A 62 4.46 12.27 -16.38
N GLY A 63 3.31 12.04 -16.99
CA GLY A 63 2.99 12.46 -18.36
C GLY A 63 3.20 11.40 -19.45
N GLU A 64 3.74 10.21 -19.11
CA GLU A 64 3.85 9.06 -20.02
C GLU A 64 2.68 8.06 -19.86
N GLU A 65 1.54 8.52 -19.31
CA GLU A 65 0.43 7.66 -18.91
C GLU A 65 -0.41 7.17 -20.09
N VAL A 66 -0.84 5.90 -20.09
CA VAL A 66 -1.79 5.35 -21.08
C VAL A 66 -3.15 4.96 -20.48
N ALA A 67 -3.26 4.61 -19.21
CA ALA A 67 -4.55 4.45 -18.51
C ALA A 67 -4.29 4.12 -17.03
N THR A 68 -4.24 5.14 -16.15
CA THR A 68 -3.93 4.93 -14.72
C THR A 68 -4.70 5.83 -13.76
N ALA A 69 -5.02 7.08 -14.13
CA ALA A 69 -5.62 8.05 -13.20
C ALA A 69 -6.89 7.55 -12.50
N ARG A 70 -7.85 6.96 -13.24
CA ARG A 70 -9.10 6.46 -12.65
C ARG A 70 -8.87 5.30 -11.67
N ALA A 71 -8.03 4.33 -12.05
CA ALA A 71 -7.71 3.20 -11.16
C ALA A 71 -6.99 3.67 -9.90
N LEU A 72 -6.11 4.68 -10.02
CA LEU A 72 -5.44 5.30 -8.88
C LEU A 72 -6.41 6.01 -7.93
N GLU A 73 -7.32 6.81 -8.47
CA GLU A 73 -8.37 7.46 -7.67
C GLU A 73 -9.26 6.43 -6.96
N GLN A 74 -9.67 5.37 -7.67
CA GLN A 74 -10.47 4.29 -7.07
C GLN A 74 -9.70 3.55 -5.97
N PHE A 75 -8.41 3.31 -6.15
CA PHE A 75 -7.55 2.70 -5.15
C PHE A 75 -7.44 3.59 -3.90
N ASP A 76 -7.18 4.88 -4.08
CA ASP A 76 -7.05 5.84 -2.98
C ASP A 76 -8.34 5.92 -2.15
N ASP A 77 -9.51 5.90 -2.80
CA ASP A 77 -10.79 5.86 -2.12
C ASP A 77 -11.00 4.56 -1.33
N ALA A 78 -10.65 3.42 -1.91
CA ALA A 78 -10.73 2.12 -1.24
C ALA A 78 -9.79 2.06 -0.01
N LEU A 79 -8.57 2.56 -0.15
CA LEU A 79 -7.60 2.66 0.94
C LEU A 79 -8.10 3.57 2.07
N ARG A 80 -8.72 4.71 1.74
CA ARG A 80 -9.30 5.61 2.74
C ARG A 80 -10.41 4.93 3.54
N LEU A 81 -11.30 4.17 2.89
CA LEU A 81 -12.34 3.39 3.57
C LEU A 81 -11.75 2.33 4.48
N PHE A 82 -10.71 1.63 4.02
CA PHE A 82 -9.97 0.67 4.83
C PHE A 82 -9.42 1.32 6.10
N GLN A 83 -8.72 2.45 5.96
CA GLN A 83 -8.14 3.19 7.10
C GLN A 83 -9.19 3.73 8.07
N GLN A 84 -10.45 3.89 7.63
CA GLN A 84 -11.59 4.29 8.45
C GLN A 84 -12.29 3.10 9.16
N ARG A 85 -11.77 1.87 9.00
CA ARG A 85 -12.34 0.61 9.50
C ARG A 85 -13.65 0.19 8.83
N ASP A 86 -14.05 0.85 7.74
CA ASP A 86 -15.20 0.41 6.96
C ASP A 86 -14.76 -0.71 6.00
N LEU A 87 -14.50 -1.88 6.57
CA LEU A 87 -13.96 -3.03 5.83
C LEU A 87 -14.91 -3.55 4.76
N GLY A 88 -16.23 -3.37 4.95
CA GLY A 88 -17.23 -3.76 3.95
C GLY A 88 -17.21 -2.83 2.75
N ALA A 89 -17.22 -1.51 2.98
CA ALA A 89 -17.11 -0.54 1.90
C ALA A 89 -15.75 -0.60 1.20
N ALA A 90 -14.66 -0.82 1.95
CA ALA A 90 -13.32 -0.96 1.40
C ALA A 90 -13.19 -2.16 0.46
N GLU A 91 -13.72 -3.33 0.86
CA GLU A 91 -13.71 -4.53 0.02
C GLU A 91 -14.41 -4.28 -1.32
N LEU A 92 -15.64 -3.77 -1.30
CA LEU A 92 -16.40 -3.43 -2.51
C LEU A 92 -15.67 -2.39 -3.38
N ALA A 93 -14.98 -1.43 -2.77
CA ALA A 93 -14.23 -0.42 -3.50
C ALA A 93 -12.98 -1.01 -4.17
N PHE A 94 -12.24 -1.90 -3.49
CA PHE A 94 -11.10 -2.61 -4.06
C PHE A 94 -11.51 -3.58 -5.18
N GLU A 95 -12.65 -4.28 -5.05
CA GLU A 95 -13.17 -5.13 -6.13
C GLU A 95 -13.41 -4.33 -7.42
N ARG A 96 -13.94 -3.10 -7.31
CA ARG A 96 -14.12 -2.20 -8.46
C ARG A 96 -12.81 -1.75 -9.10
N VAL A 97 -11.72 -1.67 -8.34
CA VAL A 97 -10.39 -1.42 -8.92
C VAL A 97 -10.01 -2.60 -9.82
N LEU A 98 -10.20 -3.84 -9.36
CA LEU A 98 -9.88 -5.06 -10.14
C LEU A 98 -10.78 -5.24 -11.37
N GLU A 99 -11.99 -4.69 -11.40
CA GLU A 99 -12.81 -4.66 -12.63
C GLU A 99 -12.11 -3.90 -13.77
N THR A 100 -11.32 -2.87 -13.42
CA THR A 100 -10.57 -2.06 -14.39
C THR A 100 -9.13 -2.51 -14.57
N GLN A 101 -8.51 -3.06 -13.52
CA GLN A 101 -7.13 -3.52 -13.52
C GLN A 101 -7.01 -4.88 -12.80
N PRO A 102 -7.38 -5.99 -13.48
CA PRO A 102 -7.48 -7.31 -12.84
C PRO A 102 -6.18 -7.83 -12.23
N ASP A 103 -5.05 -7.45 -12.82
CA ASP A 103 -3.71 -7.89 -12.42
C ASP A 103 -3.06 -6.96 -11.38
N ASP A 104 -3.80 -6.03 -10.78
CA ASP A 104 -3.27 -5.13 -9.76
C ASP A 104 -2.99 -5.85 -8.44
N THR A 105 -1.73 -6.18 -8.23
CA THR A 105 -1.23 -6.94 -7.08
C THR A 105 -1.41 -6.21 -5.75
N SER A 106 -1.35 -4.86 -5.72
CA SER A 106 -1.59 -4.10 -4.50
C SER A 106 -3.06 -4.15 -4.07
N THR A 107 -3.98 -4.11 -5.03
CA THR A 107 -5.41 -4.27 -4.75
C THR A 107 -5.73 -5.69 -4.26
N GLN A 108 -5.18 -6.70 -4.92
CA GLN A 108 -5.33 -8.10 -4.50
C GLN A 108 -4.78 -8.33 -3.08
N PHE A 109 -3.66 -7.68 -2.74
CA PHE A 109 -3.12 -7.70 -1.38
C PHE A 109 -4.14 -7.16 -0.36
N TYR A 110 -4.74 -6.01 -0.62
CA TYR A 110 -5.70 -5.40 0.31
C TYR A 110 -6.97 -6.23 0.50
N LEU A 111 -7.51 -6.83 -0.56
CA LEU A 111 -8.66 -7.74 -0.45
C LEU A 111 -8.35 -8.95 0.44
N LYS A 112 -7.18 -9.56 0.24
CA LYS A 112 -6.71 -10.64 1.11
C LYS A 112 -6.53 -10.18 2.55
N HIS A 113 -5.92 -9.01 2.76
CA HIS A 113 -5.70 -8.48 4.09
C HIS A 113 -7.01 -8.17 4.82
N ILE A 114 -8.02 -7.64 4.12
CA ILE A 114 -9.37 -7.41 4.65
C ILE A 114 -9.99 -8.73 5.12
N ALA A 115 -9.87 -9.80 4.33
CA ALA A 115 -10.36 -11.12 4.71
C ALA A 115 -9.67 -11.65 5.98
N ASP A 116 -8.35 -11.51 6.08
CA ASP A 116 -7.56 -11.94 7.24
C ASP A 116 -7.97 -11.18 8.53
N VAL A 117 -8.09 -9.86 8.46
CA VAL A 117 -8.44 -9.03 9.64
C VAL A 117 -9.92 -9.11 10.01
N ARG A 118 -10.82 -9.49 9.09
CA ARG A 118 -12.24 -9.72 9.41
C ARG A 118 -12.42 -10.94 10.33
N GLY A 119 -11.57 -11.96 10.20
CA GLY A 119 -11.60 -13.14 11.07
C GLY A 119 -10.98 -12.93 12.45
N VAL A 120 -9.94 -12.08 12.54
CA VAL A 120 -9.16 -11.87 13.77
C VAL A 120 -9.58 -10.59 14.53
N GLY A 121 -10.15 -9.62 13.83
CA GLY A 121 -10.42 -8.28 14.34
C GLY A 121 -9.23 -7.33 14.22
N LEU A 122 -9.53 -6.03 14.16
CA LEU A 122 -8.53 -4.97 14.21
C LEU A 122 -8.36 -4.47 15.66
N PRO A 123 -7.14 -4.11 16.09
CA PRO A 123 -6.90 -3.54 17.41
C PRO A 123 -7.75 -2.28 17.68
N GLU A 124 -8.16 -2.06 18.93
CA GLU A 124 -8.94 -0.87 19.30
C GLU A 124 -8.20 0.44 18.99
N ASN A 125 -6.87 0.44 19.13
CA ASN A 125 -6.00 1.59 18.88
C ASN A 125 -5.43 1.64 17.45
N TRP A 126 -5.91 0.80 16.53
CA TRP A 126 -5.44 0.74 15.14
C TRP A 126 -5.62 2.08 14.41
N LYS A 127 -4.58 2.57 13.74
CA LYS A 127 -4.56 3.88 13.07
C LYS A 127 -4.48 3.79 11.54
N GLY A 128 -4.95 2.68 10.97
CA GLY A 128 -5.01 2.46 9.53
C GLY A 128 -3.73 1.88 8.91
N GLU A 129 -2.77 1.46 9.73
CA GLU A 129 -1.55 0.80 9.27
C GLU A 129 -1.74 -0.69 8.97
N VAL A 130 -1.02 -1.20 7.98
CA VAL A 130 -0.90 -2.64 7.73
C VAL A 130 0.21 -3.19 8.62
N GLU A 131 -0.13 -4.15 9.48
CA GLU A 131 0.85 -4.87 10.29
C GLU A 131 1.24 -6.19 9.60
N LEU A 132 2.53 -6.35 9.30
CA LEU A 132 3.05 -7.56 8.69
C LEU A 132 3.41 -8.57 9.79
N LYS A 133 2.54 -9.58 10.00
CA LYS A 133 2.79 -10.69 10.92
C LYS A 133 3.65 -11.78 10.26
N GLU A 134 4.40 -12.53 11.07
CA GLU A 134 5.22 -13.65 10.57
C GLU A 134 4.36 -14.72 9.89
N LYS A 135 4.91 -15.35 8.84
CA LYS A 135 4.57 -16.74 8.50
C LYS A 135 5.50 -17.66 9.26
#